data_AF-A0A939GS01-F1
#
_entry.id   AF-A0A939GS01-F1
#
_cell.length_a   1.000
_cell.length_b   1.000
_cell.length_c   1.000
_cell.angle_alpha   90.00
_cell.angle_beta   90.00
_cell.angle_gamma   90.00
#
_symmetry.space_group_name_H-M   'P 1'
#
loop_
_entity.id
_entity.type
_entity.pdbx_description
1 polymer ?
#
loop_
_entity_poly.entity_id
_entity_poly.type
_entity_poly.pdbx_seq_one_letter_code
_entity_poly.pdbx_strand_id
1 'polypeptide(L)'
;MNLTLNLPFPIANIQSPWQQAIIRLIHPLNLIYSHEKNESLVGHLYLRRFYTLEYLAKLEWDNKIKPSTPHGYTHIYKPLAELWRRVVIACDRLHSHYPQDYANAADWFVDVYVELALEGITQNKGKAHDIAIMQSQNKSIKSFENPFKEELTPHTYAFVNYLIERSESSNNFKKEVMLPLLEARQNLVKELRSTKIISIREDDNGIFFASGTNAKKRTKLEPKIWSV
;
A
#
# COMPACT_ATOMS: atom_id res chain seq x y z
N MET A 1 2.80 -21.01 19.32
CA MET A 1 1.52 -20.40 19.76
C MET A 1 0.65 -20.31 18.51
N ASN A 2 -0.41 -21.12 18.39
CA ASN A 2 -1.31 -21.06 17.24
C ASN A 2 -2.23 -19.85 17.41
N LEU A 3 -1.82 -18.70 16.85
CA LEU A 3 -2.73 -17.59 16.63
C LEU A 3 -3.71 -18.02 15.55
N THR A 4 -4.82 -18.65 15.93
CA THR A 4 -6.03 -18.65 15.11
C THR A 4 -6.48 -17.20 15.00
N LEU A 5 -5.97 -16.51 13.96
CA LEU A 5 -6.55 -15.29 13.46
C LEU A 5 -7.96 -15.65 12.99
N ASN A 6 -8.94 -15.51 13.88
CA ASN A 6 -10.31 -15.30 13.46
C ASN A 6 -10.28 -14.08 12.57
N LEU A 7 -10.28 -14.29 11.24
CA LEU A 7 -10.50 -13.20 10.29
C LEU A 7 -11.76 -12.48 10.79
N PRO A 8 -11.72 -11.16 11.04
CA PRO A 8 -12.87 -10.44 11.58
C PRO A 8 -14.06 -10.41 10.61
N PHE A 9 -13.89 -10.99 9.43
CA PHE A 9 -14.90 -11.17 8.42
C PHE A 9 -15.52 -12.56 8.58
N PRO A 10 -16.82 -12.69 8.86
CA PRO A 10 -17.52 -13.93 8.57
C PRO A 10 -17.54 -14.10 7.05
N ILE A 11 -16.47 -14.69 6.48
CA ILE A 11 -16.35 -15.07 5.06
C ILE A 11 -17.13 -16.36 4.87
N ALA A 12 -18.40 -16.37 5.27
CA ALA A 12 -19.19 -17.59 5.28
C ALA A 12 -19.70 -17.99 3.89
N ASN A 13 -19.50 -17.16 2.84
CA ASN A 13 -19.85 -17.49 1.46
C ASN A 13 -18.93 -16.70 0.50
N ILE A 14 -18.00 -17.37 -0.19
CA ILE A 14 -17.12 -16.74 -1.19
C ILE A 14 -17.94 -16.37 -2.43
N GLN A 15 -18.05 -15.10 -2.87
CA GLN A 15 -18.62 -14.81 -4.21
C GLN A 15 -18.10 -13.56 -4.98
N SER A 16 -16.98 -12.90 -4.65
CA SER A 16 -16.35 -11.95 -5.60
C SER A 16 -14.82 -12.08 -5.71
N PRO A 17 -14.22 -11.86 -6.89
CA PRO A 17 -12.76 -11.83 -7.08
C PRO A 17 -12.05 -10.88 -6.12
N TRP A 18 -12.68 -9.75 -5.79
CA TRP A 18 -12.18 -8.76 -4.83
C TRP A 18 -12.07 -9.30 -3.40
N GLN A 19 -13.06 -10.07 -2.93
CA GLN A 19 -12.97 -10.71 -1.61
C GLN A 19 -11.80 -11.70 -1.55
N GLN A 20 -11.60 -12.51 -2.60
CA GLN A 20 -10.48 -13.45 -2.67
C GLN A 20 -9.13 -12.72 -2.71
N ALA A 21 -9.03 -11.62 -3.45
CA ALA A 21 -7.84 -10.76 -3.48
C ALA A 21 -7.48 -10.23 -2.08
N ILE A 22 -8.46 -9.70 -1.34
CA ILE A 22 -8.22 -9.19 0.02
C ILE A 22 -7.78 -10.31 0.97
N ILE A 23 -8.40 -11.48 0.90
CA ILE A 23 -8.01 -12.65 1.71
C ILE A 23 -6.57 -13.06 1.39
N ARG A 24 -6.20 -13.16 0.10
CA ARG A 24 -4.83 -13.46 -0.34
C ARG A 24 -3.81 -12.47 0.20
N LEU A 25 -4.16 -11.18 0.25
CA LEU A 25 -3.27 -10.14 0.76
C LEU A 25 -3.17 -10.14 2.29
N ILE A 26 -4.27 -10.42 3.01
CA ILE A 26 -4.29 -10.50 4.48
C ILE A 26 -3.54 -11.73 4.97
N HIS A 27 -3.66 -12.88 4.29
CA HIS A 27 -2.93 -14.07 4.71
C HIS A 27 -1.42 -13.77 4.74
N PRO A 28 -0.73 -14.10 5.86
CA PRO A 28 0.71 -13.92 5.93
C PRO A 28 1.32 -14.74 4.79
N LEU A 29 1.99 -14.06 3.86
CA LEU A 29 2.82 -14.73 2.86
C LEU A 29 3.72 -15.69 3.63
N ASN A 30 3.70 -16.98 3.31
CA ASN A 30 4.52 -18.01 3.95
C ASN A 30 6.04 -17.67 3.99
N LEU A 31 6.46 -16.64 3.25
CA LEU A 31 7.78 -16.00 3.29
C LEU A 31 8.13 -15.30 4.61
N ILE A 32 7.16 -14.99 5.45
CA ILE A 32 7.33 -14.25 6.70
C ILE A 32 8.04 -15.08 7.79
N TYR A 33 7.93 -16.42 7.73
CA TYR A 33 8.40 -17.30 8.80
C TYR A 33 9.83 -17.82 8.61
N SER A 34 10.54 -17.48 7.53
CA SER A 34 11.89 -18.02 7.28
C SER A 34 13.02 -17.15 7.83
N HIS A 35 12.73 -15.97 8.40
CA HIS A 35 13.75 -15.06 8.92
C HIS A 35 13.45 -14.66 10.37
N GLU A 36 13.89 -15.50 11.32
CA GLU A 36 13.84 -15.25 12.78
C GLU A 36 14.44 -13.90 13.20
N LYS A 37 15.27 -13.26 12.37
CA LYS A 37 15.95 -12.00 12.70
C LYS A 37 15.11 -10.73 12.57
N ASN A 38 13.86 -10.78 12.06
CA ASN A 38 13.07 -9.57 11.76
C ASN A 38 11.57 -9.67 12.11
N GLU A 39 11.19 -10.44 13.14
CA GLU A 39 9.79 -10.64 13.56
C GLU A 39 9.02 -9.32 13.80
N SER A 40 9.66 -8.30 14.36
CA SER A 40 9.04 -6.99 14.63
C SER A 40 8.68 -6.24 13.34
N LEU A 41 9.57 -6.26 12.34
CA LEU A 41 9.29 -5.64 11.05
C LEU A 41 8.15 -6.36 10.33
N VAL A 42 8.25 -7.68 10.29
CA VAL A 42 7.24 -8.56 9.73
C VAL A 42 5.88 -8.26 10.35
N GLY A 43 5.81 -8.20 11.69
CA GLY A 43 4.59 -7.86 12.41
C GLY A 43 4.08 -6.47 12.05
N HIS A 44 4.95 -5.48 11.90
CA HIS A 44 4.56 -4.13 11.49
C HIS A 44 4.03 -4.07 10.05
N LEU A 45 4.70 -4.72 9.10
CA LEU A 45 4.26 -4.79 7.70
C LEU A 45 2.94 -5.53 7.58
N TYR A 46 2.77 -6.61 8.34
CA TYR A 46 1.52 -7.34 8.46
C TYR A 46 0.40 -6.44 9.01
N LEU A 47 0.59 -5.80 10.16
CA LEU A 47 -0.40 -4.92 10.77
C LEU A 47 -0.76 -3.74 9.85
N ARG A 48 0.25 -3.15 9.21
CA ARG A 48 0.06 -2.08 8.23
C ARG A 48 -0.82 -2.55 7.09
N ARG A 49 -0.51 -3.69 6.49
CA ARG A 49 -1.31 -4.28 5.42
C ARG A 49 -2.72 -4.59 5.90
N PHE A 50 -2.85 -5.26 7.05
CA PHE A 50 -4.13 -5.64 7.64
C PHE A 50 -5.05 -4.44 7.85
N TYR A 51 -4.58 -3.40 8.55
CA TYR A 51 -5.38 -2.20 8.82
C TYR A 51 -5.72 -1.41 7.57
N THR A 52 -4.79 -1.32 6.60
CA THR A 52 -5.06 -0.70 5.31
C THR A 52 -6.16 -1.45 4.55
N LEU A 53 -6.13 -2.78 4.53
CA LEU A 53 -7.13 -3.59 3.85
C LEU A 53 -8.49 -3.56 4.57
N GLU A 54 -8.54 -3.51 5.91
CA GLU A 54 -9.79 -3.27 6.65
C GLU A 54 -10.42 -1.92 6.28
N TYR A 55 -9.63 -0.85 6.21
CA TYR A 55 -10.12 0.45 5.77
C TYR A 55 -10.53 0.44 4.30
N LEU A 56 -9.78 -0.24 3.42
CA LEU A 56 -10.15 -0.38 2.00
C LEU A 56 -11.52 -1.06 1.89
N ALA A 57 -11.71 -2.16 2.61
CA ALA A 57 -12.99 -2.86 2.63
C ALA A 57 -14.12 -1.99 3.15
N LYS A 58 -13.85 -1.18 4.18
CA LYS A 58 -14.82 -0.19 4.67
C LYS A 58 -15.18 0.86 3.61
N LEU A 59 -14.20 1.37 2.87
CA LEU A 59 -14.40 2.46 1.93
C LEU A 59 -15.07 2.01 0.63
N GLU A 60 -14.80 0.77 0.20
CA GLU A 60 -15.23 0.28 -1.11
C GLU A 60 -16.42 -0.68 -1.06
N TRP A 61 -16.47 -1.62 -0.11
CA TRP A 61 -17.46 -2.70 -0.13
C TRP A 61 -18.50 -2.62 0.99
N ASP A 62 -18.11 -2.28 2.22
CA ASP A 62 -19.06 -2.19 3.35
C ASP A 62 -18.70 -1.08 4.35
N ASN A 63 -19.40 0.05 4.25
CA ASN A 63 -19.21 1.20 5.14
C ASN A 63 -19.52 0.93 6.62
N LYS A 64 -20.18 -0.20 6.95
CA LYS A 64 -20.51 -0.60 8.33
C LYS A 64 -19.34 -1.28 9.03
N ILE A 65 -18.33 -1.75 8.29
CA ILE A 65 -17.10 -2.31 8.87
C ILE A 65 -16.51 -1.30 9.87
N LYS A 66 -16.17 -1.78 11.07
CA LYS A 66 -15.46 -1.01 12.09
C LYS A 66 -14.00 -1.50 12.11
N PRO A 67 -13.05 -0.75 11.49
CA PRO A 67 -11.67 -1.19 11.42
C PRO A 67 -11.10 -1.38 12.82
N SER A 68 -10.30 -2.42 13.00
CA SER A 68 -9.69 -2.82 14.27
C SER A 68 -8.47 -1.96 14.62
N THR A 69 -8.20 -0.94 13.82
CA THR A 69 -7.07 -0.03 13.97
C THR A 69 -7.07 0.65 15.34
N PRO A 70 -5.94 0.64 16.08
CA PRO A 70 -5.84 1.30 17.37
C PRO A 70 -6.17 2.79 17.31
N HIS A 71 -6.72 3.31 18.40
CA HIS A 71 -7.04 4.73 18.53
C HIS A 71 -5.79 5.58 18.27
N GLY A 72 -5.94 6.61 17.45
CA GLY A 72 -4.84 7.48 17.04
C GLY A 72 -4.13 7.07 15.74
N TYR A 73 -4.39 5.90 15.15
CA TYR A 73 -3.75 5.49 13.88
C TYR A 73 -4.65 5.62 12.64
N THR A 74 -5.90 6.07 12.80
CA THR A 74 -6.84 6.30 11.69
C THR A 74 -6.28 7.20 10.59
N HIS A 75 -5.59 8.28 10.99
CA HIS A 75 -4.99 9.26 10.07
C HIS A 75 -3.84 8.68 9.23
N ILE A 76 -3.43 7.44 9.51
CA ILE A 76 -2.35 6.73 8.84
C ILE A 76 -2.92 5.78 7.79
N TYR A 77 -3.78 4.87 8.25
CA TYR A 77 -4.26 3.77 7.42
C TYR A 77 -5.42 4.17 6.53
N LYS A 78 -6.24 5.16 6.92
CA LYS A 78 -7.35 5.63 6.09
C LYS A 78 -6.88 6.32 4.80
N PRO A 79 -5.90 7.26 4.80
CA PRO A 79 -5.36 7.83 3.57
C PRO A 79 -4.69 6.78 2.67
N LEU A 80 -3.98 5.82 3.29
CA LEU A 80 -3.36 4.73 2.55
C LEU A 80 -4.42 3.82 1.89
N ALA A 81 -5.51 3.51 2.60
CA ALA A 81 -6.64 2.78 2.05
C ALA A 81 -7.35 3.55 0.93
N GLU A 82 -7.48 4.88 1.03
CA GLU A 82 -8.03 5.69 -0.06
C GLU A 82 -7.14 5.66 -1.30
N LEU A 83 -5.81 5.65 -1.16
CA LEU A 83 -4.90 5.41 -2.29
C LEU A 83 -5.22 4.06 -2.96
N TRP A 84 -5.23 2.98 -2.18
CA TRP A 84 -5.47 1.65 -2.71
C TRP A 84 -6.87 1.48 -3.29
N ARG A 85 -7.88 2.17 -2.75
CA ARG A 85 -9.22 2.25 -3.34
C ARG A 85 -9.19 2.87 -4.74
N ARG A 86 -8.40 3.92 -4.95
CA ARG A 86 -8.23 4.49 -6.29
C ARG A 86 -7.51 3.53 -7.24
N VAL A 87 -6.61 2.70 -6.73
CA VAL A 87 -5.99 1.61 -7.53
C VAL A 87 -7.03 0.55 -7.91
N VAL A 88 -7.89 0.11 -6.98
CA VAL A 88 -9.01 -0.81 -7.27
C VAL A 88 -9.88 -0.28 -8.43
N ILE A 89 -10.36 0.96 -8.30
CA ILE A 89 -11.18 1.60 -9.34
C ILE A 89 -10.42 1.70 -10.67
N ALA A 90 -9.13 2.03 -10.64
CA ALA A 90 -8.31 2.10 -11.84
C ALA A 90 -8.13 0.72 -12.50
N CYS A 91 -7.85 -0.33 -11.72
CA CYS A 91 -7.76 -1.70 -12.22
C CYS A 91 -9.06 -2.15 -12.89
N ASP A 92 -10.23 -1.90 -12.29
CA ASP A 92 -11.53 -2.22 -12.91
C ASP A 92 -11.71 -1.52 -14.27
N ARG A 93 -11.41 -0.22 -14.31
CA ARG A 93 -11.58 0.59 -15.52
C ARG A 93 -10.57 0.24 -16.60
N LEU A 94 -9.33 -0.10 -16.23
CA LEU A 94 -8.26 -0.46 -17.17
C LEU A 94 -8.42 -1.89 -17.68
N HIS A 95 -8.72 -2.86 -16.82
CA HIS A 95 -8.87 -4.27 -17.22
C HIS A 95 -9.99 -4.47 -18.25
N SER A 96 -11.06 -3.69 -18.13
CA SER A 96 -12.13 -3.62 -19.13
C SER A 96 -11.64 -3.24 -20.54
N HIS A 97 -10.46 -2.61 -20.67
CA HIS A 97 -9.85 -2.20 -21.94
C HIS A 97 -8.58 -2.99 -22.30
N TYR A 98 -7.86 -3.52 -21.31
CA TYR A 98 -6.60 -4.28 -21.47
C TYR A 98 -6.67 -5.62 -20.73
N PRO A 99 -7.52 -6.59 -21.17
CA PRO A 99 -7.75 -7.82 -20.42
C PRO A 99 -6.64 -8.88 -20.59
N GLN A 100 -5.65 -8.64 -21.45
CA GLN A 100 -4.76 -9.68 -21.97
C GLN A 100 -3.72 -10.17 -20.95
N ASP A 101 -3.29 -9.34 -20.00
CA ASP A 101 -2.16 -9.65 -19.12
C ASP A 101 -2.57 -10.19 -17.73
N TYR A 102 -3.84 -10.02 -17.35
CA TYR A 102 -4.34 -10.39 -16.02
C TYR A 102 -5.70 -11.07 -16.14
N ALA A 103 -5.92 -12.11 -15.34
CA ALA A 103 -7.18 -12.87 -15.39
C ALA A 103 -8.40 -12.01 -15.06
N ASN A 104 -8.27 -11.06 -14.15
CA ASN A 104 -9.27 -10.04 -13.82
C ASN A 104 -8.62 -8.83 -13.12
N ALA A 105 -9.39 -7.76 -12.94
CA ALA A 105 -8.94 -6.55 -12.26
C ALA A 105 -8.47 -6.79 -10.81
N ALA A 106 -9.06 -7.74 -10.10
CA ALA A 106 -8.69 -8.05 -8.72
C ALA A 106 -7.32 -8.74 -8.64
N ASP A 107 -7.02 -9.64 -9.59
CA ASP A 107 -5.70 -10.25 -9.69
C ASP A 107 -4.62 -9.21 -9.99
N TRP A 108 -4.88 -8.31 -10.94
CA TRP A 108 -3.95 -7.21 -11.23
C TRP A 108 -3.72 -6.31 -10.01
N PHE A 109 -4.78 -5.99 -9.27
CA PHE A 109 -4.66 -5.23 -8.03
C PHE A 109 -3.77 -5.94 -7.00
N VAL A 110 -3.93 -7.26 -6.81
CA VAL A 110 -3.08 -8.03 -5.88
C VAL A 110 -1.62 -7.88 -6.25
N ASP A 111 -1.28 -8.02 -7.52
CA ASP A 111 0.10 -7.96 -7.99
C ASP A 111 0.69 -6.54 -7.82
N VAL A 112 -0.06 -5.49 -8.18
CA VAL A 112 0.34 -4.09 -7.94
C VAL A 112 0.47 -3.80 -6.43
N TYR A 113 -0.42 -4.35 -5.61
CA TYR A 113 -0.38 -4.15 -4.15
C TYR A 113 0.86 -4.78 -3.53
N VAL A 114 1.23 -5.99 -3.94
CA VAL A 114 2.39 -6.71 -3.41
C VAL A 114 3.70 -5.98 -3.70
N GLU A 115 3.81 -5.30 -4.84
CA GLU A 115 4.99 -4.50 -5.18
C GLU A 115 5.18 -3.26 -4.30
N LEU A 116 4.09 -2.74 -3.70
CA LEU A 116 4.08 -1.54 -2.82
C LEU A 116 4.67 -0.25 -3.45
N ALA A 117 5.03 -0.28 -4.73
CA ALA A 117 5.78 0.77 -5.40
C ALA A 117 5.04 2.11 -5.43
N LEU A 118 3.70 2.07 -5.48
CA LEU A 118 2.85 3.25 -5.47
C LEU A 118 2.87 4.02 -4.14
N GLU A 119 3.27 3.38 -3.05
CA GLU A 119 3.35 4.01 -1.73
C GLU A 119 4.62 4.84 -1.56
N GLY A 120 5.62 4.65 -2.44
CA GLY A 120 6.88 5.41 -2.44
C GLY A 120 7.72 5.27 -1.17
N ILE A 121 7.45 4.27 -0.35
CA ILE A 121 8.20 3.99 0.88
C ILE A 121 9.50 3.29 0.49
N THR A 122 10.60 4.02 0.59
CA THR A 122 11.92 3.41 0.50
C THR A 122 12.28 2.85 1.87
N GLN A 123 12.64 1.57 1.92
CA GLN A 123 12.99 0.87 3.16
C GLN A 123 14.27 1.39 3.82
N ASN A 124 14.88 2.50 3.36
CA ASN A 124 16.26 2.89 3.73
C ASN A 124 16.58 4.39 3.81
N LYS A 125 15.82 5.29 3.16
CA LYS A 125 16.27 6.68 2.98
C LYS A 125 15.51 7.72 3.80
N GLY A 126 14.48 7.29 4.52
CA GLY A 126 13.74 8.14 5.44
C GLY A 126 12.56 8.86 4.82
N LYS A 127 11.63 9.28 5.68
CA LYS A 127 10.37 9.96 5.32
C LYS A 127 10.54 11.13 4.34
N ALA A 128 11.58 11.96 4.51
CA ALA A 128 11.81 13.11 3.62
C ALA A 128 12.14 12.67 2.18
N HIS A 129 12.87 11.56 2.03
CA HIS A 129 13.17 10.97 0.74
C HIS A 129 11.95 10.31 0.11
N ASP A 130 11.17 9.57 0.91
CA ASP A 130 9.91 8.95 0.46
C ASP A 130 8.94 10.01 -0.09
N ILE A 131 8.77 11.11 0.64
CA ILE A 131 7.98 12.27 0.20
C ILE A 131 8.50 12.82 -1.12
N ALA A 132 9.82 13.02 -1.26
CA ALA A 132 10.41 13.57 -2.47
C ALA A 132 10.19 12.63 -3.68
N ILE A 133 10.38 11.32 -3.50
CA ILE A 133 10.11 10.31 -4.54
C ILE A 133 8.64 10.36 -4.94
N MET A 134 7.71 10.28 -3.99
CA MET A 134 6.28 10.28 -4.30
C MET A 134 5.86 11.53 -5.06
N GLN A 135 6.39 12.70 -4.69
CA GLN A 135 6.13 13.96 -5.37
C GLN A 135 6.71 13.98 -6.79
N SER A 136 7.93 13.47 -6.97
CA SER A 136 8.57 13.34 -8.28
C SER A 136 7.78 12.40 -9.18
N GLN A 137 7.42 11.20 -8.68
CA GLN A 137 6.62 10.22 -9.40
C GLN A 137 5.25 10.80 -9.80
N ASN A 138 4.56 11.50 -8.88
CA ASN A 138 3.30 12.16 -9.19
C ASN A 138 3.44 13.21 -10.31
N LYS A 139 4.56 13.94 -10.34
CA LYS A 139 4.84 14.91 -11.39
C LYS A 139 5.03 14.21 -12.74
N SER A 140 5.85 13.16 -12.78
CA SER A 140 6.08 12.35 -13.99
C SER A 140 4.78 11.76 -14.53
N ILE A 141 3.99 11.10 -13.67
CA ILE A 141 2.70 10.52 -14.10
C ILE A 141 1.79 11.62 -14.64
N LYS A 142 1.71 12.78 -13.98
CA LYS A 142 0.90 13.94 -14.45
C LYS A 142 1.37 14.47 -15.81
N SER A 143 2.66 14.37 -16.11
CA SER A 143 3.24 14.71 -17.42
C SER A 143 3.30 13.53 -18.39
N PHE A 144 2.56 12.45 -18.11
CA PHE A 144 2.47 11.25 -18.95
C PHE A 144 3.80 10.50 -19.13
N GLU A 145 4.68 10.58 -18.12
CA GLU A 145 5.90 9.79 -18.04
C GLU A 145 5.75 8.71 -16.96
N ASN A 146 6.09 7.46 -17.29
CA ASN A 146 6.09 6.36 -16.32
C ASN A 146 7.39 6.40 -15.49
N PRO A 147 7.32 6.66 -14.16
CA PRO A 147 8.53 6.77 -13.33
C PRO A 147 8.99 5.42 -12.77
N PHE A 148 8.27 4.33 -13.05
CA PHE A 148 8.59 2.99 -12.59
C PHE A 148 9.45 2.27 -13.62
N LYS A 149 10.13 1.20 -13.18
CA LYS A 149 10.97 0.37 -14.05
C LYS A 149 10.34 -1.01 -14.17
N GLU A 150 10.18 -1.47 -15.39
CA GLU A 150 9.55 -2.77 -15.69
C GLU A 150 10.30 -3.92 -15.02
N GLU A 151 11.63 -3.84 -14.93
CA GLU A 151 12.46 -4.92 -14.37
C GLU A 151 12.35 -5.03 -12.85
N LEU A 152 11.90 -3.97 -12.16
CA LEU A 152 11.81 -3.93 -10.69
C LEU A 152 10.38 -4.10 -10.20
N THR A 153 9.44 -3.49 -10.92
CA THR A 153 8.02 -3.40 -10.53
C THR A 153 7.15 -3.56 -11.78
N PRO A 154 7.16 -4.73 -12.43
CA PRO A 154 6.51 -4.94 -13.73
C PRO A 154 5.01 -4.65 -13.68
N HIS A 155 4.32 -5.00 -12.60
CA HIS A 155 2.87 -4.84 -12.50
C HIS A 155 2.48 -3.38 -12.30
N THR A 156 3.21 -2.66 -11.45
CA THR A 156 3.06 -1.20 -11.28
C THR A 156 3.45 -0.46 -12.55
N TYR A 157 4.50 -0.91 -13.25
CA TYR A 157 4.91 -0.35 -14.53
C TYR A 157 3.78 -0.46 -15.55
N ALA A 158 3.25 -1.67 -15.79
CA ALA A 158 2.12 -1.90 -16.70
C ALA A 158 0.89 -1.09 -16.29
N PHE A 159 0.54 -1.08 -14.99
CA PHE A 159 -0.56 -0.27 -14.44
C PHE A 159 -0.43 1.21 -14.77
N VAL A 160 0.74 1.81 -14.52
CA VAL A 160 0.94 3.23 -14.80
C VAL A 160 1.01 3.50 -16.30
N ASN A 161 1.57 2.59 -17.09
CA ASN A 161 1.62 2.73 -18.54
C ASN A 161 0.21 2.78 -19.15
N TYR A 162 -0.65 1.81 -18.80
CA TYR A 162 -2.04 1.78 -19.26
C TYR A 162 -2.87 2.94 -18.70
N LEU A 163 -2.61 3.35 -17.45
CA LEU A 163 -3.23 4.56 -16.88
C LEU A 163 -2.90 5.80 -17.70
N ILE A 164 -1.63 5.97 -18.11
CA ILE A 164 -1.17 7.09 -18.94
C ILE A 164 -1.82 7.03 -20.32
N GLU A 165 -1.68 5.93 -21.05
CA GLU A 165 -2.21 5.74 -22.40
C GLU A 165 -3.73 6.01 -22.46
N ARG A 166 -4.48 5.49 -21.47
CA ARG A 166 -5.92 5.73 -21.39
C ARG A 166 -6.28 7.17 -21.04
N SER A 167 -5.45 7.84 -20.25
CA SER A 167 -5.65 9.24 -19.85
C SER A 167 -5.26 10.24 -20.95
N GLU A 168 -4.32 9.87 -21.82
CA GLU A 168 -4.00 10.65 -23.03
C GLU A 168 -5.13 10.57 -24.05
N SER A 169 -5.73 9.38 -24.22
CA SER A 169 -6.83 9.17 -25.16
C SER A 169 -8.20 9.64 -24.66
N SER A 170 -8.41 9.80 -23.34
CA SER A 170 -9.70 10.18 -22.77
C SER A 170 -9.59 11.17 -21.60
N ASN A 171 -10.04 12.40 -21.83
CA ASN A 171 -10.11 13.43 -20.79
C ASN A 171 -11.08 13.06 -19.65
N ASN A 172 -12.15 12.31 -19.95
CA ASN A 172 -13.08 11.82 -18.92
C ASN A 172 -12.38 10.80 -18.01
N PHE A 173 -11.68 9.83 -18.61
CA PHE A 173 -10.90 8.86 -17.84
C PHE A 173 -9.83 9.56 -16.99
N LYS A 174 -9.11 10.52 -17.57
CA LYS A 174 -8.14 11.34 -16.84
C LYS A 174 -8.75 12.00 -15.60
N LYS A 175 -9.93 12.60 -15.73
CA LYS A 175 -10.63 13.29 -14.63
C LYS A 175 -11.21 12.35 -13.58
N GLU A 176 -11.73 11.20 -13.99
CA GLU A 176 -12.45 10.27 -13.11
C GLU A 176 -11.54 9.25 -12.42
N VAL A 177 -10.37 8.95 -13.02
CA VAL A 177 -9.48 7.87 -12.57
C VAL A 177 -8.08 8.39 -12.21
N MET A 178 -7.36 8.95 -13.19
CA MET A 178 -5.96 9.34 -13.00
C MET A 178 -5.80 10.50 -12.01
N LEU A 179 -6.56 11.58 -12.14
CA LEU A 179 -6.47 12.72 -11.24
C LEU A 179 -6.85 12.37 -9.79
N PRO A 180 -7.95 11.63 -9.52
CA PRO A 180 -8.27 11.16 -8.19
C PRO A 180 -7.19 10.25 -7.58
N LEU A 181 -6.57 9.37 -8.37
CA LEU A 181 -5.44 8.56 -7.92
C LEU A 181 -4.26 9.45 -7.49
N LEU A 182 -3.88 10.42 -8.32
CA LEU A 182 -2.80 11.36 -8.02
C LEU A 182 -3.12 12.23 -6.79
N GLU A 183 -4.38 12.64 -6.63
CA GLU A 183 -4.85 13.38 -5.45
C GLU A 183 -4.76 12.53 -4.18
N ALA A 184 -5.18 11.26 -4.23
CA ALA A 184 -5.03 10.33 -3.10
C ALA A 184 -3.55 10.16 -2.71
N ARG A 185 -2.65 10.04 -3.69
CA ARG A 185 -1.20 10.04 -3.44
C ARG A 185 -0.71 11.35 -2.81
N GLN A 186 -1.19 12.51 -3.27
CA GLN A 186 -0.82 13.80 -2.70
C GLN A 186 -1.33 13.95 -1.26
N ASN A 187 -2.54 13.48 -0.96
CA ASN A 187 -3.10 13.49 0.39
C ASN A 187 -2.31 12.55 1.31
N LEU A 188 -1.92 11.38 0.84
CA LEU A 188 -1.00 10.51 1.57
C LEU A 188 0.33 11.21 1.87
N VAL A 189 0.92 11.95 0.91
CA VAL A 189 2.13 12.76 1.16
C VAL A 189 1.92 13.83 2.23
N LYS A 190 0.77 14.53 2.23
CA LYS A 190 0.43 15.52 3.26
C LYS A 190 0.34 14.88 4.65
N GLU A 191 -0.28 13.72 4.74
CA GLU A 191 -0.37 12.97 6.00
C GLU A 191 0.98 12.41 6.42
N LEU A 192 1.79 11.91 5.48
CA LEU A 192 3.16 11.52 5.77
C LEU A 192 3.93 12.70 6.36
N ARG A 193 3.75 13.94 5.89
CA ARG A 193 4.38 15.15 6.49
C ARG A 193 3.93 15.41 7.92
N SER A 194 2.63 15.33 8.21
CA SER A 194 2.05 15.61 9.53
C SER A 194 2.32 14.50 10.56
N THR A 195 2.42 13.26 10.10
CA THR A 195 2.57 12.09 10.96
C THR A 195 3.98 12.00 11.55
N LYS A 196 4.06 11.51 12.80
CA LYS A 196 5.34 11.13 13.43
C LYS A 196 5.86 9.76 12.95
N ILE A 197 5.20 9.18 11.95
CA ILE A 197 5.46 7.83 11.49
C ILE A 197 6.83 7.72 10.87
N ILE A 198 7.32 6.53 11.08
CA ILE A 198 8.66 6.09 11.08
C ILE A 198 8.97 5.53 9.69
N SER A 199 10.06 5.99 9.07
CA SER A 199 10.62 5.25 7.94
C SER A 199 11.16 3.92 8.45
N ILE A 200 10.87 2.86 7.73
CA ILE A 200 11.59 1.60 7.85
C ILE A 200 13.00 1.86 7.31
N ARG A 201 14.04 1.44 8.04
CA ARG A 201 15.46 1.53 7.63
C ARG A 201 16.13 0.18 7.80
N GLU A 202 16.71 -0.38 6.76
CA GLU A 202 17.62 -1.52 6.79
C GLU A 202 19.08 -1.03 6.85
N ASP A 203 19.87 -1.58 7.77
CA ASP A 203 21.33 -1.46 7.77
C ASP A 203 21.97 -2.85 7.99
N ASP A 204 23.31 -2.92 7.98
CA ASP A 204 24.09 -4.16 8.14
C ASP A 204 23.75 -4.95 9.44
N ASN A 205 23.05 -4.33 10.40
CA ASN A 205 22.63 -4.90 11.68
C ASN A 205 21.12 -5.18 11.78
N GLY A 206 20.35 -5.04 10.70
CA GLY A 206 18.92 -5.34 10.64
C GLY A 206 18.02 -4.15 10.30
N ILE A 207 16.71 -4.30 10.53
CA ILE A 207 15.72 -3.30 10.14
C ILE A 207 15.18 -2.54 11.36
N PHE A 208 15.29 -1.21 11.34
CA PHE A 208 14.96 -0.31 12.42
C PHE A 208 13.83 0.65 12.09
N PHE A 209 13.07 0.98 13.13
CA PHE A 209 12.07 2.02 13.12
C PHE A 209 12.68 3.34 13.66
N ALA A 210 12.92 4.34 12.81
CA ALA A 210 13.29 5.70 13.24
C ALA A 210 12.09 6.68 13.35
N SER A 211 11.71 7.09 14.57
CA SER A 211 10.76 8.21 14.76
C SER A 211 11.43 9.57 14.51
N GLY A 212 10.66 10.56 14.04
CA GLY A 212 11.18 11.89 13.71
C GLY A 212 11.88 12.63 14.87
N THR A 213 11.56 12.30 16.13
CA THR A 213 12.25 12.83 17.32
C THR A 213 13.57 12.13 17.61
N ASN A 214 13.70 10.85 17.25
CA ASN A 214 14.93 10.08 17.42
C ASN A 214 15.82 10.11 16.16
N ALA A 215 15.37 10.57 15.00
CA ALA A 215 16.25 10.72 13.83
C ALA A 215 17.45 11.65 14.08
N LYS A 216 17.35 12.60 15.03
CA LYS A 216 18.47 13.47 15.45
C LYS A 216 19.40 12.84 16.49
N LYS A 217 18.93 11.89 17.27
CA LYS A 217 19.74 11.13 18.23
C LYS A 217 19.95 9.75 17.62
N ARG A 218 21.15 9.42 17.15
CA ARG A 218 21.53 8.07 16.69
C ARG A 218 21.41 6.98 17.77
N THR A 219 20.50 7.11 18.73
CA THR A 219 20.02 6.08 19.63
C THR A 219 19.30 5.02 18.81
N LYS A 220 20.01 3.92 18.58
CA LYS A 220 19.45 2.62 18.25
C LYS A 220 18.28 2.38 19.23
N LEU A 221 17.06 2.34 18.70
CA LEU A 221 15.94 1.86 19.51
C LEU A 221 16.11 0.36 19.57
N GLU A 222 16.48 -0.16 20.74
CA GLU A 222 16.42 -1.61 20.95
C GLU A 222 15.00 -2.08 20.65
N PRO A 223 14.85 -3.24 19.98
CA PRO A 223 13.55 -3.83 19.77
C PRO A 223 12.94 -4.10 21.16
N LYS A 224 12.04 -3.21 21.61
CA LYS A 224 11.13 -3.56 22.69
C LYS A 224 10.19 -4.60 22.12
N ILE A 225 10.51 -5.86 22.42
CA ILE A 225 9.55 -6.95 22.38
C ILE A 225 8.39 -6.47 23.26
N TRP A 226 7.25 -6.17 22.65
CA TRP A 226 6.02 -6.00 23.42
C TRP A 226 5.66 -7.41 23.87
N SER A 227 6.06 -7.76 25.10
CA SER A 227 5.54 -8.94 25.77
C SER A 227 4.03 -8.73 25.93
N VAL A 228 3.26 -9.56 25.22
CA VAL A 228 1.81 -9.72 25.46
C VAL A 228 1.61 -10.35 26.83
#